data_AF-A0A088B340-F1
#
_entry.id   AF-A0A088B340-F1
#
_cell.length_a   1.000
_cell.length_b   1.000
_cell.length_c   1.000
_cell.angle_alpha   90.00
_cell.angle_beta   90.00
_cell.angle_gamma   90.00
#
_symmetry.space_group_name_H-M   'P 1'
#
loop_
_entity.id
_entity.type
_entity.pdbx_description
1 polymer ?
#
loop_
_entity_poly.entity_id
_entity_poly.type
_entity_poly.pdbx_seq_one_letter_code
_entity_poly.pdbx_strand_id
1 'polypeptide(L)'
;MADLSVTIAGLRLDHRLYHFRLAYSGFEHAHVVLGGESSVALAEGLQNALWSLGGVPREHRTDSLSAAFRNLDKAAQEDLTRRYEALCAHYGMTPTRNNTGLAHENGSVEGPHGHLKRASTDFPDLTAYRTFVDELVGRRNARQAKRIDSERAALGRLPERRSCDYE
;
A
#
# COMPACT_ATOMS: atom_id res chain seq x y z
N MET A 1 2.75 0.58 15.30
CA MET A 1 2.44 1.65 14.33
C MET A 1 2.44 2.97 15.09
N ALA A 2 3.45 3.81 14.88
CA ALA A 2 3.50 5.12 15.53
C ALA A 2 2.46 6.03 14.87
N ASP A 3 1.48 6.46 15.66
CA ASP A 3 0.44 7.43 15.31
C ASP A 3 1.10 8.76 14.92
N LEU A 4 1.38 8.92 13.62
CA LEU A 4 1.85 10.16 13.04
C LEU A 4 0.66 11.12 13.07
N SER A 5 0.65 12.03 14.03
CA SER A 5 -0.43 13.00 14.20
C SER A 5 -0.33 14.06 13.11
N VAL A 6 -0.80 13.73 11.91
CA VAL A 6 -0.92 14.66 10.78
C VAL A 6 -2.13 15.56 11.02
N THR A 7 -1.96 16.85 10.76
CA THR A 7 -3.00 17.87 10.81
C THR A 7 -3.19 18.51 9.44
N ILE A 8 -4.43 18.88 9.13
CA ILE A 8 -4.80 19.70 7.99
C ILE A 8 -5.32 21.04 8.52
N ALA A 9 -4.63 22.12 8.22
CA ALA A 9 -4.91 23.46 8.73
C ALA A 9 -5.09 23.47 10.27
N GLY A 10 -4.21 22.76 10.98
CA GLY A 10 -4.26 22.63 12.44
C GLY A 10 -5.29 21.63 12.99
N LEU A 11 -6.12 21.01 12.13
CA LEU A 11 -7.10 19.99 12.54
C LEU A 11 -6.53 18.59 12.38
N ARG A 12 -6.60 17.78 13.43
CA ARG A 12 -6.12 16.39 13.39
C ARG A 12 -6.85 15.58 12.32
N LEU A 13 -6.08 14.97 11.43
CA LEU A 13 -6.60 14.10 10.38
C LEU A 13 -6.51 12.65 10.84
N ASP A 14 -7.67 12.01 11.02
CA ASP A 14 -7.73 10.56 11.13
C ASP A 14 -7.50 9.94 9.75
N HIS A 15 -6.33 9.32 9.57
CA HIS A 15 -5.90 8.78 8.30
C HIS A 15 -5.07 7.51 8.51
N ARG A 16 -4.95 6.75 7.44
CA ARG A 16 -4.05 5.61 7.34
C ARG A 16 -3.23 5.72 6.07
N LEU A 17 -2.09 5.03 6.05
CA LEU A 17 -1.28 4.88 4.85
C LEU A 17 -1.40 3.46 4.34
N TYR A 18 -1.95 3.29 3.14
CA TYR A 18 -1.70 2.10 2.36
C TYR A 18 -0.25 2.16 1.87
N HIS A 19 0.50 1.07 2.02
CA HIS A 19 1.89 1.00 1.59
C HIS A 19 2.18 -0.33 0.91
N PHE A 20 2.59 -0.27 -0.34
CA PHE A 20 3.02 -1.39 -1.17
C PHE A 20 4.53 -1.31 -1.38
N ARG A 21 5.24 -2.44 -1.31
CA ARG A 21 6.68 -2.49 -1.55
C ARG A 21 7.11 -3.78 -2.26
N LEU A 22 8.05 -3.68 -3.20
CA LEU A 22 8.76 -4.85 -3.73
C LEU A 22 9.96 -5.20 -2.85
N ALA A 23 10.10 -6.48 -2.50
CA ALA A 23 11.15 -6.94 -1.61
C ALA A 23 12.56 -6.78 -2.19
N TYR A 24 12.71 -6.97 -3.52
CA TYR A 24 14.01 -6.96 -4.19
C TYR A 24 14.49 -5.54 -4.52
N SER A 25 13.75 -4.79 -5.34
CA SER A 25 14.17 -3.44 -5.75
C SER A 25 13.97 -2.40 -4.65
N GLY A 26 13.04 -2.67 -3.73
CA GLY A 26 12.58 -1.68 -2.77
C GLY A 26 11.70 -0.60 -3.38
N PHE A 27 11.15 -0.80 -4.59
CA PHE A 27 10.05 0.01 -5.10
C PHE A 27 8.98 0.16 -4.03
N GLU A 28 8.50 1.37 -3.79
CA GLU A 28 7.41 1.64 -2.87
C GLU A 28 6.31 2.47 -3.54
N HIS A 29 5.08 2.25 -3.10
CA HIS A 29 3.93 3.10 -3.40
C HIS A 29 3.15 3.31 -2.12
N ALA A 30 2.80 4.56 -1.79
CA ALA A 30 2.00 4.87 -0.62
C ALA A 30 0.80 5.73 -1.01
N HIS A 31 -0.32 5.52 -0.33
CA HIS A 31 -1.56 6.25 -0.58
C HIS A 31 -2.25 6.61 0.73
N VAL A 32 -2.73 7.85 0.83
CA VAL A 32 -3.46 8.35 2.00
C VAL A 32 -4.92 7.88 1.93
N VAL A 33 -5.28 6.99 2.84
CA VAL A 33 -6.63 6.48 3.01
C VAL A 33 -7.34 7.30 4.08
N LEU A 34 -8.49 7.87 3.72
CA LEU A 34 -9.40 8.56 4.64
C LEU A 34 -10.51 7.63 5.09
N GLY A 35 -10.83 7.67 6.38
CA GLY A 35 -11.81 6.76 6.96
C GLY A 35 -11.23 5.36 7.23
N GLY A 36 -12.07 4.51 7.82
CA GLY A 36 -11.69 3.19 8.32
C GLY A 36 -11.27 2.19 7.23
N GLU A 37 -10.98 0.98 7.69
CA GLU A 37 -10.46 -0.11 6.86
C GLU A 37 -11.53 -0.58 5.85
N SER A 38 -11.32 -0.29 4.56
CA SER A 38 -12.26 -0.61 3.48
C SER A 38 -11.61 -1.47 2.39
N SER A 39 -12.37 -2.43 1.86
CA SER A 39 -11.99 -3.24 0.69
C SER A 39 -11.71 -2.36 -0.53
N VAL A 40 -12.43 -1.25 -0.68
CA VAL A 40 -12.23 -0.26 -1.76
C VAL A 40 -10.87 0.41 -1.62
N ALA A 41 -10.50 0.85 -0.42
CA ALA A 41 -9.20 1.48 -0.19
C ALA A 41 -8.03 0.53 -0.44
N LEU A 42 -8.16 -0.74 -0.03
CA LEU A 42 -7.16 -1.79 -0.33
C LEU A 42 -7.04 -2.00 -1.84
N ALA A 43 -8.17 -2.16 -2.52
CA ALA A 43 -8.19 -2.45 -3.94
C ALA A 43 -7.71 -1.25 -4.77
N GLU A 44 -8.07 -0.02 -4.40
CA GLU A 44 -7.56 1.20 -5.02
C GLU A 44 -6.04 1.33 -4.81
N GLY A 45 -5.57 1.18 -3.57
CA GLY A 45 -4.15 1.25 -3.24
C GLY A 45 -3.31 0.24 -4.02
N LEU A 46 -3.76 -1.02 -4.06
CA LEU A 46 -3.06 -2.08 -4.80
C LEU A 46 -3.05 -1.81 -6.30
N GLN A 47 -4.19 -1.43 -6.89
CA GLN A 47 -4.22 -1.12 -8.31
C GLN A 47 -3.32 0.07 -8.64
N ASN A 48 -3.40 1.16 -7.90
CA ASN A 48 -2.52 2.31 -8.12
C ASN A 48 -1.03 1.95 -8.01
N ALA A 49 -0.66 1.07 -7.08
CA ALA A 49 0.70 0.56 -6.96
C ALA A 49 1.15 -0.24 -8.18
N LEU A 50 0.36 -1.21 -8.64
CA LEU A 50 0.69 -2.06 -9.81
C LEU A 50 0.81 -1.24 -11.09
N TRP A 51 -0.11 -0.29 -11.29
CA TRP A 51 -0.10 0.59 -12.46
C TRP A 51 1.09 1.57 -12.43
N SER A 52 1.45 2.09 -11.25
CA SER A 52 2.65 2.93 -11.08
C SER A 52 3.94 2.12 -11.28
N LEU A 53 3.95 0.87 -10.85
CA LEU A 53 5.05 -0.06 -11.04
C LEU A 53 5.21 -0.43 -12.52
N GLY A 54 4.11 -0.49 -13.28
CA GLY A 54 4.11 -0.86 -14.70
C GLY A 54 4.12 -2.38 -14.93
N GLY A 55 3.70 -3.16 -13.93
CA GLY A 55 3.74 -4.62 -13.98
C GLY A 55 3.18 -5.25 -12.72
N VAL A 56 3.06 -6.57 -12.74
CA VAL A 56 2.45 -7.34 -11.65
C VAL A 56 3.44 -8.35 -11.06
N PRO A 57 3.66 -8.38 -9.73
CA PRO A 57 4.47 -9.41 -9.10
C PRO A 57 3.78 -10.78 -9.14
N ARG A 58 4.54 -11.87 -9.09
CA ARG A 58 3.96 -13.23 -9.09
C ARG A 58 3.18 -13.52 -7.81
N GLU A 59 3.65 -12.99 -6.69
CA GLU A 59 3.04 -13.15 -5.37
C GLU A 59 2.70 -11.78 -4.80
N HIS A 60 1.54 -11.66 -4.17
CA HIS A 60 1.18 -10.50 -3.37
C HIS A 60 1.01 -10.93 -1.92
N ARG A 61 1.87 -10.39 -1.04
CA ARG A 61 1.91 -10.76 0.37
C ARG A 61 1.28 -9.69 1.25
N THR A 62 0.46 -10.10 2.21
CA THR A 62 -0.17 -9.20 3.18
C THR A 62 0.15 -9.62 4.62
N ASP A 63 0.30 -8.65 5.52
CA ASP A 63 0.53 -8.85 6.95
C ASP A 63 -0.80 -9.12 7.68
N SER A 64 -1.51 -10.18 7.27
CA SER A 64 -2.83 -10.53 7.82
C SER A 64 -3.89 -9.45 7.62
N LEU A 65 -4.68 -9.62 6.57
CA LEU A 65 -5.89 -8.82 6.34
C LEU A 65 -6.88 -8.89 7.52
N SER A 66 -6.92 -9.96 8.31
CA SER A 66 -7.77 -9.98 9.51
C SER A 66 -7.22 -9.14 10.66
N ALA A 67 -5.90 -8.93 10.72
CA ALA A 67 -5.26 -8.06 11.72
C ALA A 67 -5.38 -6.57 11.35
N ALA A 68 -5.27 -6.27 10.05
CA ALA A 68 -5.46 -4.93 9.50
C ALA A 68 -6.94 -4.52 9.39
N PHE A 69 -7.89 -5.39 9.76
CA PHE A 69 -9.34 -5.17 9.66
C PHE A 69 -10.12 -5.67 10.91
N ARG A 70 -9.49 -5.69 12.10
CA ARG A 70 -10.00 -6.34 13.33
C ARG A 70 -11.34 -5.79 13.84
N ASN A 71 -11.73 -4.59 13.42
CA ASN A 71 -12.99 -3.98 13.84
C ASN A 71 -14.19 -4.43 12.98
N LEU A 72 -13.96 -5.23 11.93
CA LEU A 72 -15.02 -5.79 11.10
C LEU A 72 -15.60 -7.08 11.70
N ASP A 73 -16.91 -7.28 11.52
CA ASP A 73 -17.55 -8.55 11.83
C ASP A 73 -17.03 -9.69 10.92
N LYS A 74 -17.36 -10.94 11.28
CA LYS A 74 -16.87 -12.11 10.56
C LYS A 74 -17.30 -12.13 9.09
N ALA A 75 -18.53 -11.69 8.78
CA ALA A 75 -19.05 -11.69 7.42
C ALA A 75 -18.31 -10.67 6.55
N ALA A 76 -18.02 -9.48 7.09
CA ALA A 76 -17.23 -8.45 6.43
C ALA A 76 -15.77 -8.88 6.23
N GLN A 77 -15.17 -9.63 7.17
CA GLN A 77 -13.83 -10.20 6.99
C GLN A 77 -13.77 -11.25 5.88
N GLU A 78 -14.77 -12.13 5.81
CA GLU A 78 -14.90 -13.12 4.73
C GLU A 78 -15.11 -12.43 3.38
N ASP A 79 -15.96 -11.41 3.32
CA ASP A 79 -16.21 -10.65 2.10
C ASP A 79 -14.95 -9.92 1.61
N LEU A 80 -14.22 -9.27 2.51
CA LEU A 80 -12.94 -8.65 2.21
C LEU A 80 -11.93 -9.65 1.65
N THR A 81 -11.84 -10.84 2.26
CA THR A 81 -10.93 -11.89 1.80
C THR A 81 -11.29 -12.33 0.38
N ARG A 82 -12.58 -12.55 0.09
CA ARG A 82 -13.05 -12.88 -1.27
C ARG A 82 -12.72 -11.79 -2.29
N ARG A 83 -13.00 -10.52 -1.97
CA ARG A 83 -12.71 -9.38 -2.86
C ARG A 83 -11.20 -9.25 -3.12
N TYR A 84 -10.37 -9.46 -2.10
CA TYR A 84 -8.92 -9.46 -2.25
C TYR A 84 -8.43 -10.62 -3.13
N GLU A 85 -8.94 -11.84 -2.93
CA GLU A 85 -8.59 -13.00 -3.74
C GLU A 85 -9.01 -12.80 -5.21
N ALA A 86 -10.22 -12.27 -5.44
CA ALA A 86 -10.69 -11.92 -6.78
C ALA A 86 -9.80 -10.87 -7.44
N LEU A 87 -9.36 -9.86 -6.69
CA LEU A 87 -8.44 -8.84 -7.18
C LEU A 87 -7.07 -9.44 -7.53
N CYS A 88 -6.52 -10.30 -6.69
CA CYS A 88 -5.29 -11.03 -7.00
C CYS A 88 -5.44 -11.88 -8.27
N ALA A 89 -6.56 -12.59 -8.41
CA ALA A 89 -6.85 -13.39 -9.60
C ALA A 89 -6.95 -12.53 -10.88
N HIS A 90 -7.60 -11.36 -10.83
CA HIS A 90 -7.69 -10.42 -11.95
C HIS A 90 -6.32 -9.98 -12.47
N TYR A 91 -5.38 -9.78 -11.56
CA TYR A 91 -4.00 -9.39 -11.90
C TYR A 91 -3.07 -10.60 -12.14
N GLY A 92 -3.53 -11.84 -11.94
CA GLY A 92 -2.71 -13.04 -12.08
C GLY A 92 -1.68 -13.23 -10.96
N MET A 93 -1.95 -12.67 -9.78
CA MET A 93 -1.11 -12.80 -8.58
C MET A 93 -1.54 -13.96 -7.70
N THR A 94 -0.58 -14.63 -7.07
CA THR A 94 -0.84 -15.57 -5.98
C THR A 94 -0.89 -14.83 -4.64
N PRO A 95 -2.04 -14.78 -3.94
CA PRO A 95 -2.09 -14.17 -2.62
C PRO A 95 -1.35 -15.04 -1.60
N THR A 96 -0.47 -14.43 -0.81
CA THR A 96 0.22 -15.09 0.31
C THR A 96 0.01 -14.30 1.61
N ARG A 97 0.09 -14.99 2.75
CA ARG A 97 0.05 -14.37 4.08
C ARG A 97 1.42 -14.51 4.74
N ASN A 98 1.86 -13.50 5.48
CA ASN A 98 3.03 -13.64 6.35
C ASN A 98 2.78 -14.74 7.39
N ASN A 99 3.83 -15.48 7.75
CA ASN A 99 3.78 -16.36 8.91
C ASN A 99 3.75 -15.50 10.18
N THR A 100 2.74 -15.72 11.02
CA THR A 100 2.58 -15.02 12.30
C THR A 100 3.84 -15.23 13.16
N GLY A 101 4.64 -14.18 13.38
CA GLY A 101 5.78 -14.21 14.31
C GLY A 101 7.18 -14.00 13.71
N LEU A 102 7.33 -13.85 12.38
CA LEU A 102 8.62 -13.51 11.77
C LEU A 102 8.72 -12.01 11.44
N ALA A 103 9.08 -11.20 12.44
CA ALA A 103 9.28 -9.75 12.31
C ALA A 103 10.29 -9.35 11.21
N HIS A 104 11.16 -10.28 10.77
CA HIS A 104 12.14 -10.06 9.71
C HIS A 104 11.51 -9.87 8.31
N GLU A 105 10.30 -10.37 8.06
CA GLU A 105 9.62 -10.21 6.75
C GLU A 105 9.00 -8.81 6.59
N ASN A 106 8.63 -8.17 7.70
CA ASN A 106 8.11 -6.80 7.74
C ASN A 106 9.21 -5.72 7.88
N GLY A 107 10.45 -6.10 8.19
CA GLY A 107 11.55 -5.14 8.35
C GLY A 107 11.82 -4.28 7.11
N SER A 108 11.44 -4.78 5.93
CA SER A 108 11.47 -4.07 4.65
C SER A 108 10.48 -2.90 4.58
N VAL A 109 9.35 -3.01 5.29
CA VAL A 109 8.25 -2.04 5.34
C VAL A 109 8.38 -1.11 6.55
N GLU A 110 9.02 -1.55 7.65
CA GLU A 110 9.09 -0.79 8.91
C GLU A 110 10.24 0.23 8.97
N GLY A 111 11.40 -0.06 8.38
CA GLY A 111 12.57 0.85 8.37
C GLY A 111 12.34 2.27 7.79
N PRO A 112 11.47 2.48 6.79
CA PRO A 112 11.26 3.80 6.19
C PRO A 112 10.32 4.75 6.97
N HIS A 113 9.56 4.26 7.97
CA HIS A 113 8.62 5.10 8.73
C HIS A 113 9.31 6.10 9.67
N GLY A 114 10.60 5.92 9.96
CA GLY A 114 11.38 6.84 10.80
C GLY A 114 11.53 8.25 10.24
N HIS A 115 11.43 8.43 8.92
CA HIS A 115 11.63 9.73 8.27
C HIS A 115 10.36 10.58 8.18
N LEU A 116 9.16 9.98 8.26
CA LEU A 116 7.91 10.74 8.30
C LEU A 116 7.83 11.59 9.58
N LYS A 117 8.42 11.11 10.69
CA LYS A 117 8.52 11.87 11.95
C LYS A 117 9.34 13.16 11.88
N ARG A 118 10.18 13.36 10.84
CA ARG A 118 11.03 14.56 10.69
C ARG A 118 10.48 15.58 9.70
N ALA A 119 9.36 15.30 9.04
CA ALA A 119 8.70 16.22 8.12
C ALA A 119 7.62 17.02 8.84
N SER A 120 7.18 18.14 8.24
CA SER A 120 6.02 18.90 8.73
C SER A 120 4.84 17.94 8.93
N THR A 121 4.21 18.02 10.09
CA THR A 121 3.00 17.25 10.39
C THR A 121 1.73 18.06 10.12
N ASP A 122 1.85 19.34 9.76
CA ASP A 122 0.71 20.19 9.39
C ASP A 122 0.76 20.59 7.91
N PHE A 123 -0.37 20.44 7.22
CA PHE A 123 -0.53 20.74 5.80
C PHE A 123 -1.73 21.67 5.59
N PRO A 124 -1.72 22.56 4.58
CA PRO A 124 -2.84 23.47 4.34
C PRO A 124 -4.12 22.75 3.90
N ASP A 125 -3.99 21.65 3.16
CA ASP A 125 -5.09 20.82 2.68
C ASP A 125 -4.65 19.36 2.45
N LEU A 126 -5.63 18.49 2.19
CA LEU A 126 -5.39 17.07 1.91
C LEU A 126 -4.53 16.84 0.67
N THR A 127 -4.65 17.71 -0.34
CA THR A 127 -3.90 17.59 -1.59
C THR A 127 -2.41 17.83 -1.35
N ALA A 128 -2.06 18.81 -0.52
CA ALA A 128 -0.69 19.08 -0.10
C ALA A 128 -0.11 17.90 0.68
N TYR A 129 -0.91 17.29 1.57
CA TYR A 129 -0.47 16.10 2.30
C TYR A 129 -0.23 14.91 1.36
N ARG A 130 -1.15 14.63 0.43
CA ARG A 130 -1.01 13.56 -0.58
C ARG A 130 0.21 13.80 -1.47
N THR A 131 0.40 15.02 -1.94
CA THR A 131 1.56 15.42 -2.75
C THR A 131 2.86 15.19 -1.99
N PHE A 132 2.91 15.55 -0.71
CA PHE A 132 4.07 15.30 0.13
C PHE A 132 4.41 13.79 0.23
N VAL A 133 3.40 12.93 0.39
CA VAL A 133 3.57 11.47 0.41
C VAL A 133 4.11 10.97 -0.95
N ASP A 134 3.53 11.42 -2.05
CA ASP A 134 3.95 11.08 -3.41
C ASP A 134 5.40 11.51 -3.69
N GLU A 135 5.80 12.71 -3.28
CA GLU A 135 7.16 13.22 -3.42
C GLU A 135 8.17 12.44 -2.57
N LEU A 136 7.77 12.03 -1.37
CA LEU A 136 8.63 11.22 -0.51
C LEU A 136 8.93 9.86 -1.16
N VAL A 137 7.88 9.17 -1.58
CA VAL A 137 7.95 7.88 -2.28
C VAL A 137 8.72 8.02 -3.59
N GLY A 138 8.40 9.05 -4.39
CA GLY A 138 9.07 9.33 -5.65
C GLY A 138 10.57 9.53 -5.50
N ARG A 139 11.01 10.25 -4.46
CA ARG A 139 12.45 10.40 -4.14
C ARG A 139 13.12 9.07 -3.75
N ARG A 140 12.41 8.17 -3.06
CA ARG A 140 12.95 6.85 -2.72
C ARG A 140 13.08 5.98 -3.96
N ASN A 141 12.03 5.93 -4.79
CA ASN A 141 12.03 5.19 -6.03
C ASN A 141 13.11 5.70 -7.00
N ALA A 142 13.29 7.02 -7.12
CA ALA A 142 14.35 7.60 -7.95
C ALA A 142 15.76 7.12 -7.56
N ARG A 143 16.03 6.95 -6.25
CA ARG A 143 17.30 6.40 -5.77
C ARG A 143 17.49 4.93 -6.10
N GLN A 144 16.41 4.19 -6.29
CA GLN A 144 16.42 2.76 -6.62
C GLN A 144 16.11 2.47 -8.10
N ALA A 145 16.03 3.49 -8.96
CA ALA A 145 15.52 3.37 -10.33
C ALA A 145 16.12 2.20 -11.12
N LYS A 146 17.45 2.03 -11.09
CA LYS A 146 18.14 0.93 -11.77
C LYS A 146 17.69 -0.46 -11.28
N ARG A 147 17.44 -0.64 -9.98
CA ARG A 147 16.96 -1.91 -9.43
C ARG A 147 15.50 -2.14 -9.77
N ILE A 148 14.70 -1.08 -9.76
CA ILE A 148 13.28 -1.10 -10.13
C ILE A 148 13.14 -1.52 -11.59
N ASP A 149 13.93 -0.92 -12.49
CA ASP A 149 13.88 -1.26 -13.92
C ASP A 149 14.31 -2.71 -14.18
N SER A 150 15.34 -3.21 -13.48
CA SER A 150 15.74 -4.61 -13.55
C SER A 150 14.65 -5.56 -13.07
N GLU A 151 13.96 -5.25 -11.97
CA GLU A 151 12.86 -6.09 -11.46
C GLU A 151 11.63 -6.02 -12.37
N ARG A 152 11.34 -4.84 -12.94
CA ARG A 152 10.21 -4.63 -13.87
C ARG A 152 10.26 -5.59 -15.07
N ALA A 153 11.46 -5.92 -15.54
CA ALA A 153 11.65 -6.87 -16.64
C ALA A 153 11.20 -8.31 -16.29
N ALA A 154 11.10 -8.65 -14.99
CA ALA A 154 10.65 -9.95 -14.50
C ALA A 154 9.18 -9.97 -14.06
N LEU A 155 8.48 -8.82 -14.12
CA LEU A 155 7.07 -8.72 -13.74
C LEU A 155 6.14 -9.26 -14.83
N GLY A 156 4.97 -9.74 -14.40
CA GLY A 156 3.86 -10.02 -15.29
C GLY A 156 3.30 -8.75 -15.93
N ARG A 157 2.60 -8.90 -17.06
CA ARG A 157 1.91 -7.80 -17.73
C ARG A 157 0.69 -7.37 -16.92
N LEU A 158 0.41 -6.07 -16.94
CA LEU A 158 -0.87 -5.55 -16.43
C LEU A 158 -2.02 -6.04 -17.33
N PRO A 159 -3.22 -6.27 -16.77
CA PRO A 159 -4.44 -6.47 -17.56
C PRO A 159 -4.76 -5.21 -18.37
N GLU A 160 -5.57 -5.35 -19.42
CA GLU A 160 -5.95 -4.23 -20.29
C GLU A 160 -6.65 -3.09 -19.54
N ARG A 161 -7.36 -3.43 -18.45
CA ARG A 161 -8.13 -2.50 -17.64
C ARG A 161 -7.94 -2.77 -16.16
N ARG A 162 -8.07 -1.70 -15.38
CA ARG A 162 -8.26 -1.78 -13.93
C ARG A 162 -9.49 -2.62 -13.62
N SER A 163 -9.48 -3.34 -12.51
CA SER A 163 -10.70 -3.98 -12.01
C SER A 163 -11.69 -2.88 -11.63
N CYS A 164 -12.93 -3.00 -12.11
CA CYS A 164 -14.00 -2.02 -11.90
C CYS A 164 -14.91 -2.38 -10.72
N ASP A 165 -14.70 -3.54 -10.09
CA ASP A 165 -15.60 -4.10 -9.08
C ASP A 165 -15.30 -3.50 -7.70
N TYR A 166 -15.75 -2.26 -7.48
CA TYR A 166 -15.60 -1.55 -6.20
C TYR A 166 -16.94 -1.18 -5.54
N GLU A 167 -18.05 -1.83 -5.93
CA GLU A 167 -19.38 -1.62 -5.32
C GLU A 167 -19.68 -2.60 -4.18
#